data_AF-A0A3G9K068-F1
#
_entry.id   AF-A0A3G9K068-F1
#
_cell.length_a   1.000
_cell.length_b   1.000
_cell.length_c   1.000
_cell.angle_alpha   90.00
_cell.angle_beta   90.00
_cell.angle_gamma   90.00
#
_symmetry.space_group_name_H-M   'P 1'
#
loop_
_entity.id
_entity.type
_entity.pdbx_description
1 polymer ?
#
loop_
_entity_poly.entity_id
_entity_poly.type
_entity_poly.pdbx_seq_one_letter_code
_entity_poly.pdbx_strand_id
1 'polypeptide(L)'
;MNFNKIILVTGAIAVSTFVIAPVQAATILSHWTFDETGGTIAADSVGGQNGILQGNATLVGGGISGNAISLSQATNDLVNMGNIYGFTNSNFSISAWINSTVLNDNFVVAKHTAGIVSGYMVFVNGINPGERQLTKAGFYAPFPNRHVLHGNTTVTDGDWHQIAVVYEQGGNSLLGTSRE
;
A
#
# COMPACT_ATOMS: atom_id res chain seq x y z
N MET A 1 40.17 42.07 10.20
CA MET A 1 39.11 41.35 10.94
C MET A 1 39.51 39.90 11.01
N ASN A 2 39.98 39.45 12.17
CA ASN A 2 40.39 38.07 12.40
C ASN A 2 39.23 37.33 13.06
N PHE A 3 38.75 36.25 12.43
CA PHE A 3 37.86 35.30 13.11
C PHE A 3 38.69 34.11 13.58
N ASN A 4 39.12 34.17 14.85
CA ASN A 4 39.70 33.04 15.57
C ASN A 4 38.60 32.28 16.30
N LYS A 5 38.00 31.26 15.69
CA LYS A 5 37.29 30.20 16.42
C LYS A 5 37.45 28.85 15.70
N ILE A 6 38.17 27.94 16.33
CA ILE A 6 38.20 26.50 16.03
C ILE A 6 37.52 25.79 17.20
N ILE A 7 36.56 24.91 16.91
CA ILE A 7 36.08 23.91 17.88
C ILE A 7 36.78 22.60 17.52
N LEU A 8 37.63 22.12 18.43
CA LEU A 8 38.22 20.79 18.38
C LEU A 8 37.29 19.83 19.14
N VAL A 9 36.71 18.85 18.44
CA VAL A 9 36.05 17.71 19.08
C VAL A 9 36.95 16.50 18.85
N THR A 10 37.69 16.10 19.87
CA THR A 10 38.32 14.77 19.92
C THR A 10 37.33 13.79 20.52
N GLY A 11 36.80 12.89 19.68
CA GLY A 11 35.95 11.77 20.10
C GLY A 11 36.54 10.45 19.62
N ALA A 12 36.49 9.43 20.48
CA ALA A 12 36.96 8.08 20.19
C ALA A 12 36.23 7.48 18.98
N ILE A 13 36.96 6.80 18.08
CA ILE A 13 36.35 6.01 17.01
C ILE A 13 35.76 4.76 17.65
N ALA A 14 34.44 4.74 17.84
CA ALA A 14 33.71 3.50 18.06
C ALA A 14 33.66 2.76 16.72
N VAL A 15 34.42 1.67 16.58
CA VAL A 15 34.25 0.73 15.48
C VAL A 15 32.97 -0.05 15.77
N SER A 16 31.85 0.43 15.23
CA SER A 16 30.60 -0.32 15.25
C SER A 16 30.70 -1.42 14.20
N THR A 17 30.71 -2.67 14.63
CA THR A 17 30.51 -3.80 13.72
C THR A 17 29.11 -3.68 13.15
N PHE A 18 29.00 -3.34 11.86
CA PHE A 18 27.73 -3.43 11.15
C PHE A 18 27.40 -4.92 11.04
N VAL A 19 26.49 -5.40 11.88
CA VAL A 19 25.86 -6.69 11.65
C VAL A 19 24.97 -6.48 10.42
N ILE A 20 25.42 -6.94 9.25
CA ILE A 20 24.53 -7.11 8.11
C ILE A 20 23.60 -8.25 8.54
N ALA A 21 22.45 -7.91 9.10
CA ALA A 21 21.39 -8.89 9.27
C ALA A 21 21.11 -9.48 7.88
N PRO A 22 20.99 -10.81 7.74
CA PRO A 22 20.57 -11.38 6.48
C PRO A 22 19.24 -10.72 6.11
N VAL A 23 19.19 -10.09 4.93
CA VAL A 23 17.90 -9.68 4.35
C VAL A 23 17.15 -10.98 4.14
N GLN A 24 16.20 -11.27 5.02
CA GLN A 24 15.27 -12.35 4.80
C GLN A 24 14.57 -12.01 3.49
N ALA A 25 14.78 -12.83 2.46
CA ALA A 25 14.08 -12.67 1.21
C ALA A 25 12.58 -12.71 1.52
N ALA A 26 11.88 -11.60 1.24
CA ALA A 26 10.44 -11.56 1.39
C ALA A 26 9.84 -12.55 0.37
N THR A 27 9.10 -13.54 0.86
CA THR A 27 8.35 -14.43 -0.01
C THR A 27 7.08 -13.69 -0.45
N ILE A 28 6.92 -13.52 -1.75
CA ILE A 28 5.66 -13.02 -2.31
C ILE A 28 4.57 -14.08 -2.06
N LEU A 29 3.46 -13.65 -1.44
CA LEU A 29 2.38 -14.54 -1.04
C LEU A 29 1.27 -14.62 -2.10
N SER A 30 1.01 -13.51 -2.79
CA SER A 30 0.06 -13.40 -3.89
C SER A 30 0.45 -12.28 -4.84
N HIS A 31 0.05 -12.42 -6.10
CA HIS A 31 0.23 -11.39 -7.12
C HIS A 31 -0.86 -11.50 -8.19
N TRP A 32 -1.73 -10.49 -8.23
CA TRP A 32 -2.79 -10.36 -9.23
C TRP A 32 -2.37 -9.34 -10.29
N THR A 33 -2.15 -9.81 -11.51
CA THR A 33 -1.72 -8.95 -12.63
C THR A 33 -2.89 -8.36 -13.40
N PHE A 34 -4.06 -9.01 -13.33
CA PHE A 34 -5.27 -8.64 -14.07
C PHE A 34 -5.15 -8.80 -15.60
N ASP A 35 -4.26 -9.68 -16.07
CA ASP A 35 -4.00 -9.93 -17.49
C ASP A 35 -4.96 -10.93 -18.16
N GLU A 36 -6.00 -11.39 -17.47
CA GLU A 36 -6.95 -12.31 -18.06
C GLU A 36 -7.67 -11.68 -19.25
N THR A 37 -7.96 -12.48 -20.28
CA THR A 37 -8.59 -11.99 -21.52
C THR A 37 -10.11 -11.80 -21.39
N GLY A 38 -10.68 -12.03 -20.20
CA GLY A 38 -12.09 -11.87 -19.90
C GLY A 38 -12.58 -12.74 -18.74
N GLY A 39 -13.89 -12.66 -18.48
CA GLY A 39 -14.53 -13.33 -17.35
C GLY A 39 -14.48 -12.50 -16.07
N THR A 40 -14.78 -13.15 -14.95
CA THR A 40 -14.89 -12.49 -13.63
C THR A 40 -13.83 -12.96 -12.64
N ILE A 41 -12.82 -13.68 -13.10
CA ILE A 41 -11.75 -14.21 -12.24
C ILE A 41 -10.51 -13.34 -12.43
N ALA A 42 -9.95 -12.84 -11.32
CA ALA A 42 -8.61 -12.29 -11.25
C ALA A 42 -7.68 -13.37 -10.69
N ALA A 43 -6.81 -13.94 -11.50
CA ALA A 43 -5.95 -15.03 -11.07
C ALA A 43 -4.82 -14.51 -10.18
N ASP A 44 -4.55 -15.24 -9.11
CA ASP A 44 -3.32 -15.05 -8.32
C ASP A 44 -2.21 -15.91 -8.93
N SER A 45 -1.25 -15.25 -9.56
CA SER A 45 -0.13 -15.88 -10.26
C SER A 45 0.89 -16.57 -9.33
N VAL A 46 0.78 -16.36 -8.02
CA VAL A 46 1.74 -16.88 -7.03
C VAL A 46 1.05 -17.81 -6.02
N GLY A 47 0.08 -17.30 -5.28
CA GLY A 47 -0.52 -17.98 -4.13
C GLY A 47 -1.72 -18.86 -4.47
N GLY A 48 -2.24 -18.76 -5.70
CA GLY A 48 -3.46 -19.45 -6.14
C GLY A 48 -4.75 -18.91 -5.52
N GLN A 49 -4.70 -17.78 -4.82
CA GLN A 49 -5.85 -17.13 -4.19
C GLN A 49 -6.60 -16.23 -5.17
N ASN A 50 -7.32 -16.84 -6.11
CA ASN A 50 -8.04 -16.10 -7.15
C ASN A 50 -9.11 -15.16 -6.55
N GLY A 51 -9.17 -13.95 -7.10
CA GLY A 51 -10.21 -12.97 -6.83
C GLY A 51 -11.41 -13.12 -7.77
N ILE A 52 -12.55 -12.60 -7.35
CA ILE A 52 -13.78 -12.53 -8.16
C ILE A 52 -14.18 -11.07 -8.34
N LEU A 53 -14.27 -10.62 -9.59
CA LEU A 53 -14.79 -9.31 -9.96
C LEU A 53 -16.28 -9.22 -9.60
N GLN A 54 -16.67 -8.12 -8.96
CA GLN A 54 -18.05 -7.84 -8.54
C GLN A 54 -18.50 -6.45 -9.02
N GLY A 55 -19.82 -6.25 -9.07
CA GLY A 55 -20.41 -5.03 -9.63
C GLY A 55 -20.12 -4.92 -11.12
N ASN A 56 -19.64 -3.75 -11.54
CA ASN A 56 -19.20 -3.47 -12.91
C ASN A 56 -17.67 -3.44 -13.04
N ALA A 57 -16.94 -4.09 -12.12
CA ALA A 57 -15.50 -4.23 -12.22
C ALA A 57 -15.15 -4.97 -13.53
N THR A 58 -14.20 -4.43 -14.31
CA THR A 58 -13.85 -4.96 -15.64
C THR A 58 -12.35 -4.90 -15.89
N LEU A 59 -11.84 -5.88 -16.63
CA LEU A 59 -10.46 -5.88 -17.10
C LEU A 59 -10.30 -4.95 -18.30
N VAL A 60 -9.29 -4.09 -18.27
CA VAL A 60 -8.99 -3.11 -19.30
C VAL A 60 -7.52 -3.14 -19.68
N GLY A 61 -7.19 -2.80 -20.92
CA GLY A 61 -5.81 -2.61 -21.35
C GLY A 61 -5.24 -1.28 -20.84
N GLY A 62 -3.91 -1.10 -20.97
CA GLY A 62 -3.22 0.14 -20.58
C GLY A 62 -2.82 0.19 -19.10
N GLY A 63 -2.68 -0.98 -18.47
CA GLY A 63 -2.06 -1.14 -17.17
C GLY A 63 -0.59 -0.73 -17.18
N ILE A 64 -0.03 -0.52 -15.99
CA ILE A 64 1.41 -0.24 -15.84
C ILE A 64 2.30 -1.37 -16.41
N SER A 65 1.78 -2.61 -16.36
CA SER A 65 2.42 -3.80 -16.91
C SER A 65 1.32 -4.74 -17.39
N GLY A 66 0.89 -4.56 -18.64
CA GLY A 66 -0.18 -5.36 -19.25
C GLY A 66 -1.55 -4.70 -19.09
N ASN A 67 -2.51 -5.45 -18.56
CA ASN A 67 -3.87 -4.99 -18.30
C ASN A 67 -3.98 -4.43 -16.87
N ALA A 68 -5.18 -3.96 -16.54
CA ALA A 68 -5.54 -3.48 -15.22
C ALA A 68 -7.02 -3.77 -14.93
N ILE A 69 -7.38 -3.65 -13.66
CA ILE A 69 -8.77 -3.63 -13.22
C ILE A 69 -9.30 -2.19 -13.25
N SER A 70 -10.45 -1.98 -13.89
CA SER A 70 -11.21 -0.73 -13.86
C SER A 70 -12.35 -0.84 -12.85
N LEU A 71 -12.40 0.11 -11.92
CA LEU A 71 -13.43 0.24 -10.89
C LEU A 71 -14.11 1.60 -11.04
N SER A 72 -15.35 1.61 -11.57
CA SER A 72 -16.08 2.84 -11.90
C SER A 72 -16.80 3.49 -10.71
N GLN A 73 -16.72 2.85 -9.53
CA GLN A 73 -17.27 3.29 -8.23
C GLN A 73 -18.81 3.44 -8.18
N ALA A 74 -19.52 3.23 -9.28
CA ALA A 74 -20.97 3.44 -9.34
C ALA A 74 -21.80 2.28 -8.76
N THR A 75 -21.22 1.07 -8.64
CA THR A 75 -21.97 -0.18 -8.40
C THR A 75 -21.31 -1.14 -7.39
N ASN A 76 -20.63 -0.61 -6.37
CA ASN A 76 -19.82 -1.40 -5.42
C ASN A 76 -18.75 -2.27 -6.13
N ASP A 77 -18.09 -1.67 -7.12
CA ASP A 77 -17.10 -2.36 -7.95
C ASP A 77 -15.87 -2.74 -7.11
N LEU A 78 -15.54 -4.03 -7.09
CA LEU A 78 -14.37 -4.54 -6.38
C LEU A 78 -13.91 -5.87 -6.96
N VAL A 79 -12.71 -6.28 -6.56
CA VAL A 79 -12.25 -7.67 -6.68
C VAL A 79 -12.30 -8.29 -5.29
N ASN A 80 -13.15 -9.30 -5.12
CA ASN A 80 -13.28 -10.02 -3.88
C ASN A 80 -12.25 -11.15 -3.83
N MET A 81 -11.19 -10.95 -3.05
CA MET A 81 -10.13 -11.95 -2.82
C MET A 81 -10.50 -12.99 -1.76
N GLY A 82 -11.70 -12.92 -1.18
CA GLY A 82 -12.14 -13.80 -0.09
C GLY A 82 -11.53 -13.46 1.26
N ASN A 83 -11.70 -14.36 2.24
CA ASN A 83 -11.20 -14.19 3.59
C ASN A 83 -9.77 -14.75 3.73
N ILE A 84 -8.83 -14.11 3.05
CA ILE A 84 -7.41 -14.48 3.07
C ILE A 84 -6.57 -13.40 3.77
N TYR A 85 -5.35 -13.76 4.18
CA TYR A 85 -4.33 -12.82 4.65
C TYR A 85 -4.78 -11.86 5.77
N GLY A 86 -5.37 -12.40 6.84
CA GLY A 86 -5.65 -11.65 8.07
C GLY A 86 -4.38 -11.32 8.88
N PHE A 87 -3.40 -10.63 8.28
CA PHE A 87 -2.05 -10.35 8.83
C PHE A 87 -2.02 -9.47 10.10
N THR A 88 -3.08 -9.42 10.89
CA THR A 88 -3.16 -8.56 12.08
C THR A 88 -2.14 -8.92 13.16
N ASN A 89 -1.47 -10.08 13.04
CA ASN A 89 -0.48 -10.58 13.99
C ASN A 89 0.89 -10.88 13.36
N SER A 90 1.22 -10.25 12.23
CA SER A 90 2.48 -10.50 11.52
C SER A 90 2.95 -9.27 10.77
N ASN A 91 4.26 -9.21 10.50
CA ASN A 91 4.82 -8.23 9.58
C ASN A 91 4.38 -8.57 8.15
N PHE A 92 4.07 -7.55 7.36
CA PHE A 92 3.72 -7.74 5.94
C PHE A 92 4.05 -6.50 5.12
N SER A 93 3.96 -6.64 3.80
CA SER A 93 4.06 -5.52 2.88
C SER A 93 3.01 -5.63 1.80
N ILE A 94 2.56 -4.49 1.27
CA ILE A 94 1.61 -4.39 0.18
C ILE A 94 2.20 -3.45 -0.87
N SER A 95 2.17 -3.87 -2.13
CA SER A 95 2.48 -3.00 -3.27
C SER A 95 1.33 -3.05 -4.26
N ALA A 96 0.90 -1.88 -4.73
CA ALA A 96 -0.14 -1.76 -5.76
C ALA A 96 0.15 -0.56 -6.65
N TRP A 97 -0.34 -0.62 -7.89
CA TRP A 97 -0.34 0.52 -8.80
C TRP A 97 -1.75 1.03 -8.97
N ILE A 98 -1.91 2.34 -9.01
CA ILE A 98 -3.18 3.01 -9.23
C ILE A 98 -3.04 4.07 -10.32
N ASN A 99 -4.12 4.26 -11.07
CA ASN A 99 -4.33 5.44 -11.90
C ASN A 99 -5.73 5.95 -11.60
N SER A 100 -5.83 7.17 -11.09
CA SER A 100 -7.09 7.75 -10.67
C SER A 100 -7.11 9.25 -10.93
N THR A 101 -8.29 9.77 -11.19
CA THR A 101 -8.60 11.21 -11.17
C THR A 101 -9.67 11.54 -10.14
N VAL A 102 -10.09 10.55 -9.34
CA VAL A 102 -11.24 10.66 -8.46
C VAL A 102 -10.84 11.18 -7.08
N LEU A 103 -11.61 12.15 -6.57
CA LEU A 103 -11.32 12.90 -5.33
C LEU A 103 -12.13 12.43 -4.11
N ASN A 104 -13.00 11.44 -4.27
CA ASN A 104 -13.73 10.82 -3.17
C ASN A 104 -12.87 9.75 -2.48
N ASP A 105 -13.32 9.33 -1.31
CA ASP A 105 -12.60 8.35 -0.49
C ASP A 105 -12.69 6.96 -1.13
N ASN A 106 -11.54 6.29 -1.30
CA ASN A 106 -11.44 5.01 -1.99
C ASN A 106 -10.48 4.06 -1.29
N PHE A 107 -10.73 2.76 -1.44
CA PHE A 107 -9.83 1.70 -1.00
C PHE A 107 -9.11 1.09 -2.19
N VAL A 108 -7.79 1.00 -2.09
CA VAL A 108 -6.95 0.27 -3.04
C VAL A 108 -6.89 -1.20 -2.65
N VAL A 109 -6.67 -1.48 -1.36
CA VAL A 109 -6.68 -2.81 -0.76
C VAL A 109 -7.26 -2.69 0.63
N ALA A 110 -8.19 -3.55 1.00
CA ALA A 110 -8.72 -3.57 2.37
C ALA A 110 -9.02 -5.00 2.83
N LYS A 111 -8.63 -5.30 4.06
CA LYS A 111 -9.03 -6.51 4.78
C LYS A 111 -9.39 -6.11 6.19
N HIS A 112 -10.66 -6.28 6.55
CA HIS A 112 -11.12 -5.96 7.90
C HIS A 112 -12.22 -6.91 8.36
N THR A 113 -12.49 -6.90 9.66
CA THR A 113 -13.61 -7.62 10.26
C THR A 113 -14.88 -6.81 10.06
N ALA A 114 -15.93 -7.41 9.50
CA ALA A 114 -17.18 -6.70 9.26
C ALA A 114 -17.75 -6.11 10.57
N GLY A 115 -18.17 -4.85 10.52
CA GLY A 115 -18.75 -4.14 11.66
C GLY A 115 -17.77 -3.70 12.75
N ILE A 116 -16.47 -3.98 12.62
CA ILE A 116 -15.44 -3.58 13.58
C ILE A 116 -14.25 -2.98 12.83
N VAL A 117 -13.71 -1.88 13.35
CA VAL A 117 -12.50 -1.24 12.82
C VAL A 117 -11.28 -2.07 13.19
N SER A 118 -11.12 -3.24 12.56
CA SER A 118 -10.06 -4.22 12.82
C SER A 118 -9.57 -4.83 11.53
N GLY A 119 -8.28 -4.68 11.21
CA GLY A 119 -7.68 -5.12 9.95
C GLY A 119 -6.67 -4.13 9.42
N TYR A 120 -6.56 -4.02 8.10
CA TYR A 120 -5.72 -3.04 7.43
C TYR A 120 -6.39 -2.52 6.15
N MET A 121 -6.02 -1.31 5.77
CA MET A 121 -6.49 -0.69 4.52
C MET A 121 -5.43 0.24 3.93
N VAL A 122 -5.24 0.11 2.63
CA VAL A 122 -4.58 1.09 1.77
C VAL A 122 -5.68 1.88 1.08
N PHE A 123 -5.63 3.20 1.20
CA PHE A 123 -6.70 4.09 0.76
C PHE A 123 -6.16 5.28 -0.01
N VAL A 124 -7.05 6.00 -0.70
CA VAL A 124 -6.78 7.30 -1.31
C VAL A 124 -7.77 8.32 -0.74
N ASN A 125 -7.30 9.55 -0.53
CA ASN A 125 -8.01 10.68 0.07
C ASN A 125 -8.24 10.56 1.59
N GLY A 126 -8.94 9.54 2.09
CA GLY A 126 -9.13 9.37 3.54
C GLY A 126 -10.15 8.31 3.93
N ILE A 127 -10.19 8.02 5.23
CA ILE A 127 -11.16 7.09 5.84
C ILE A 127 -12.09 7.83 6.81
N ASN A 128 -11.54 8.84 7.51
CA ASN A 128 -12.24 9.66 8.49
C ASN A 128 -12.03 11.15 8.17
N PRO A 129 -13.05 12.02 8.37
CA PRO A 129 -12.93 13.45 8.05
C PRO A 129 -11.73 14.16 8.70
N GLY A 130 -11.36 13.80 9.94
CA GLY A 130 -10.25 14.41 10.66
C GLY A 130 -8.85 13.91 10.27
N GLU A 131 -8.77 12.81 9.51
CA GLU A 131 -7.52 12.18 9.06
C GLU A 131 -7.39 12.22 7.54
N ARG A 132 -8.25 12.98 6.86
CA ARG A 132 -8.30 13.04 5.40
C ARG A 132 -7.15 13.88 4.86
N GLN A 133 -6.43 13.32 3.88
CA GLN A 133 -5.41 14.01 3.09
C GLN A 133 -5.80 13.90 1.61
N LEU A 134 -6.44 14.94 1.09
CA LEU A 134 -6.92 14.95 -0.29
C LEU A 134 -5.77 14.71 -1.26
N THR A 135 -6.06 13.94 -2.31
CA THR A 135 -5.19 13.49 -3.39
C THR A 135 -4.03 12.58 -2.97
N LYS A 136 -3.96 12.16 -1.70
CA LYS A 136 -2.85 11.34 -1.19
C LYS A 136 -3.30 9.90 -0.96
N ALA A 137 -2.39 8.96 -1.19
CA ALA A 137 -2.53 7.60 -0.68
C ALA A 137 -2.27 7.58 0.83
N GLY A 138 -2.85 6.61 1.52
CA GLY A 138 -2.64 6.39 2.94
C GLY A 138 -2.73 4.92 3.33
N PHE A 139 -2.28 4.64 4.54
CA PHE A 139 -2.34 3.32 5.16
C PHE A 139 -2.92 3.44 6.56
N TYR A 140 -3.81 2.50 6.91
CA TYR A 140 -4.44 2.45 8.22
C TYR A 140 -4.48 1.01 8.73
N ALA A 141 -3.99 0.81 9.96
CA ALA A 141 -4.10 -0.42 10.72
C ALA A 141 -4.34 -0.04 12.20
N PRO A 142 -5.53 -0.29 12.77
CA PRO A 142 -5.90 0.20 14.10
C PRO A 142 -5.36 -0.65 15.26
N PHE A 143 -5.00 -1.91 15.01
CA PHE A 143 -4.60 -2.88 16.02
C PHE A 143 -3.37 -3.70 15.58
N PRO A 144 -2.56 -4.22 16.52
CA PRO A 144 -2.63 -3.97 17.98
C PRO A 144 -2.24 -2.54 18.38
N ASN A 145 -1.42 -1.87 17.57
CA ASN A 145 -1.14 -0.45 17.68
C ASN A 145 -1.82 0.28 16.52
N ARG A 146 -2.20 1.55 16.73
CA ARG A 146 -2.82 2.38 15.69
C ARG A 146 -1.75 3.00 14.79
N HIS A 147 -1.74 2.61 13.53
CA HIS A 147 -0.88 3.12 12.48
C HIS A 147 -1.75 3.87 11.47
N VAL A 148 -1.44 5.15 11.25
CA VAL A 148 -2.06 5.99 10.21
C VAL A 148 -0.97 6.75 9.50
N LEU A 149 -0.82 6.51 8.21
CA LEU A 149 0.21 7.10 7.37
C LEU A 149 -0.43 7.75 6.14
N HIS A 150 0.21 8.81 5.65
CA HIS A 150 -0.11 9.43 4.38
C HIS A 150 1.15 9.62 3.55
N GLY A 151 1.02 9.38 2.25
CA GLY A 151 2.03 9.75 1.28
C GLY A 151 2.09 11.27 1.11
N ASN A 152 3.16 11.75 0.48
CA ASN A 152 3.35 13.16 0.15
C ASN A 152 3.06 13.45 -1.34
N THR A 153 2.96 12.42 -2.18
CA THR A 153 2.69 12.53 -3.62
C THR A 153 1.20 12.62 -3.91
N THR A 154 0.82 13.48 -4.86
CA THR A 154 -0.54 13.50 -5.41
C THR A 154 -0.70 12.27 -6.31
N VAL A 155 -1.68 11.41 -6.04
CA VAL A 155 -1.91 10.15 -6.76
C VAL A 155 -3.23 10.12 -7.54
N THR A 156 -3.89 11.28 -7.63
CA THR A 156 -5.19 11.46 -8.31
C THR A 156 -5.06 12.39 -9.52
N ASP A 157 -3.91 12.39 -10.19
CA ASP A 157 -3.57 13.26 -11.32
C ASP A 157 -3.77 12.59 -12.70
N GLY A 158 -4.26 11.36 -12.74
CA GLY A 158 -4.48 10.59 -13.97
C GLY A 158 -3.25 9.89 -14.51
N ASP A 159 -2.13 9.92 -13.78
CA ASP A 159 -0.94 9.13 -14.07
C ASP A 159 -0.91 7.83 -13.24
N TRP A 160 -0.05 6.89 -13.63
CA TRP A 160 0.20 5.71 -12.82
C TRP A 160 1.09 6.06 -11.62
N HIS A 161 0.70 5.60 -10.45
CA HIS A 161 1.49 5.72 -9.22
C HIS A 161 1.63 4.36 -8.54
N GLN A 162 2.81 4.08 -8.03
CA GLN A 162 3.04 2.96 -7.12
C GLN A 162 2.78 3.40 -5.68
N ILE A 163 2.05 2.57 -4.94
CA ILE A 163 1.89 2.65 -3.49
C ILE A 163 2.56 1.42 -2.88
N ALA A 164 3.51 1.65 -1.97
CA ALA A 164 4.20 0.58 -1.24
C ALA A 164 4.07 0.81 0.27
N VAL A 165 3.62 -0.21 0.99
CA VAL A 165 3.46 -0.20 2.45
C VAL A 165 4.32 -1.29 3.06
N VAL A 166 5.02 -0.96 4.14
CA VAL A 166 5.63 -1.93 5.05
C VAL A 166 4.98 -1.78 6.41
N TYR A 167 4.44 -2.89 6.94
CA TYR A 167 3.85 -2.96 8.27
C TYR A 167 4.68 -3.87 9.17
N GLU A 168 5.16 -3.33 10.29
CA GLU A 168 5.78 -4.11 11.36
C GLU A 168 4.87 -4.12 12.58
N GLN A 169 4.49 -5.32 13.03
CA GLN A 169 3.68 -5.49 14.22
C GLN A 169 4.47 -5.03 15.45
N GLY A 170 3.94 -4.06 16.19
CA GLY A 170 4.62 -3.51 17.37
C GLY A 170 5.81 -2.59 17.05
N GLY A 171 6.13 -2.41 15.76
CA GLY A 171 7.21 -1.55 15.28
C GLY A 171 6.69 -0.32 14.54
N ASN A 172 7.47 0.15 13.56
CA ASN A 172 7.08 1.27 12.70
C ASN A 172 6.44 0.76 11.40
N SER A 173 5.65 1.61 10.76
CA SER A 173 5.20 1.37 9.38
C SER A 173 5.72 2.45 8.46
N LEU A 174 5.91 2.08 7.20
CA LEU A 174 6.36 2.96 6.13
C LEU A 174 5.35 2.95 5.00
N LEU A 175 5.18 4.09 4.35
CA LEU A 175 4.37 4.27 3.15
C LEU A 175 5.20 5.08 2.15
N GLY A 176 5.43 4.50 0.98
CA GLY A 176 6.04 5.15 -0.18
C GLY A 176 5.03 5.35 -1.30
N THR A 177 5.14 6.48 -1.99
CA THR A 177 4.34 6.82 -3.17
C THR A 177 5.22 7.41 -4.25
N SER A 178 5.28 6.80 -5.44
CA SER A 178 6.02 7.29 -6.61
C SER A 178 5.10 7.38 -7.82
N ARG A 179 5.36 8.36 -8.70
CA ARG A 179 4.80 8.41 -10.05
C ARG A 179 5.68 7.59 -10.97
N GLU A 180 5.07 6.85 -11.89
CA GLU A 180 5.75 6.04 -12.92
C GLU A 180 5.48 6.58 -14.33
#